data_AF-A0A7W0EJ15-F1
#
_entry.id   AF-A0A7W0EJ15-F1
#
_cell.length_a   1.000
_cell.length_b   1.000
_cell.length_c   1.000
_cell.angle_alpha   90.00
_cell.angle_beta   90.00
_cell.angle_gamma   90.00
#
_symmetry.space_group_name_H-M   'P 1'
#
loop_
_entity.id
_entity.type
_entity.pdbx_description
1 polymer ?
#
loop_
_entity_poly.entity_id
_entity_poly.type
_entity_poly.pdbx_seq_one_letter_code
_entity_poly.pdbx_strand_id
1 'polypeptide(L)'
;MTEKWQRIVAAKTLLGLGDQASMREIKEAYRKCAKEVHPDLAVPGKPVTPMQEINAAYAVLLEYCLNRRLPLLPPESGDEAMDPEDWWFDRFGEDPLWGRTRS
;
A
#
# COMPACT_ATOMS: atom_id res chain seq x y z
N MET A 1 -21.28 6.77 9.43
CA MET A 1 -20.27 5.84 8.87
C MET A 1 -20.95 5.08 7.74
N THR A 2 -20.37 5.01 6.53
CA THR A 2 -20.98 4.24 5.43
C THR A 2 -20.64 2.75 5.56
N GLU A 3 -21.43 1.88 4.92
CA GLU A 3 -21.23 0.41 4.90
C GLU A 3 -19.83 0.02 4.44
N LYS A 4 -19.31 0.70 3.40
CA LYS A 4 -17.94 0.53 2.90
C LYS A 4 -16.89 0.68 4.01
N TRP A 5 -16.99 1.75 4.80
CA TRP A 5 -16.03 2.02 5.87
C TRP A 5 -16.14 1.01 7.02
N GLN A 6 -17.34 0.53 7.32
CA GLN A 6 -17.53 -0.54 8.30
C GLN A 6 -16.82 -1.83 7.88
N ARG A 7 -16.90 -2.20 6.60
CA ARG A 7 -16.20 -3.38 6.06
C ARG A 7 -14.68 -3.25 6.15
N ILE A 8 -14.13 -2.06 5.85
CA ILE A 8 -12.68 -1.79 5.98
C ILE A 8 -12.25 -1.86 7.44
N VAL A 9 -13.01 -1.25 8.35
CA VAL A 9 -12.72 -1.28 9.79
C VAL A 9 -12.78 -2.70 10.34
N ALA A 10 -13.78 -3.49 9.95
CA ALA A 10 -13.86 -4.90 10.34
C ALA A 10 -12.66 -5.70 9.82
N ALA A 11 -12.29 -5.50 8.54
CA ALA A 11 -11.17 -6.19 7.91
C ALA A 11 -9.82 -5.85 8.56
N LYS A 12 -9.54 -4.56 8.86
CA LYS A 12 -8.28 -4.18 9.54
C LYS A 12 -8.22 -4.78 10.94
N THR A 13 -9.33 -4.80 11.68
CA THR A 13 -9.38 -5.35 13.04
C THR A 13 -9.16 -6.85 13.02
N LEU A 14 -9.77 -7.57 12.06
CA LEU A 14 -9.59 -9.01 11.91
C LEU A 14 -8.14 -9.40 11.60
N LEU A 15 -7.46 -8.61 10.76
CA LEU A 15 -6.05 -8.82 10.42
C LEU A 15 -5.07 -8.22 11.46
N GLY A 16 -5.57 -7.58 12.52
CA GLY A 16 -4.74 -6.98 13.56
C GLY A 16 -3.92 -5.76 13.08
N LEU A 17 -4.44 -5.02 12.11
CA LEU A 17 -3.82 -3.82 11.55
C LEU A 17 -4.25 -2.55 12.32
N GLY A 18 -3.36 -1.56 12.36
CA GLY A 18 -3.65 -0.22 12.91
C GLY A 18 -4.52 0.64 11.98
N ASP A 19 -4.67 1.92 12.33
CA ASP A 19 -5.44 2.89 11.54
C ASP A 19 -4.79 3.26 10.21
N GLN A 20 -3.49 2.99 10.08
CA GLN A 20 -2.69 3.19 8.88
C GLN A 20 -1.92 1.89 8.59
N ALA A 21 -1.88 1.48 7.33
CA ALA A 21 -1.11 0.33 6.88
C ALA A 21 -0.78 0.47 5.39
N SER A 22 0.44 0.10 5.03
CA SER A 22 0.89 -0.09 3.65
C SER A 22 0.40 -1.42 3.08
N MET A 23 0.41 -1.54 1.75
CA MET A 23 0.11 -2.80 1.07
C MET A 23 1.03 -3.95 1.51
N ARG A 24 2.29 -3.63 1.88
CA ARG A 24 3.24 -4.62 2.40
C ARG A 24 2.79 -5.15 3.77
N GLU A 25 2.43 -4.26 4.68
CA GLU A 25 1.95 -4.61 6.03
C GLU A 25 0.64 -5.40 5.96
N ILE A 26 -0.28 -5.04 5.07
CA ILE A 26 -1.52 -5.80 4.83
C ILE A 26 -1.21 -7.25 4.40
N LYS A 27 -0.28 -7.44 3.46
CA LYS A 27 0.15 -8.76 3.01
C LYS A 27 0.86 -9.56 4.10
N GLU A 28 1.68 -8.91 4.91
CA GLU A 28 2.38 -9.53 6.05
C GLU A 28 1.40 -10.00 7.12
N ALA A 29 0.44 -9.15 7.49
CA ALA A 29 -0.63 -9.48 8.43
C ALA A 29 -1.47 -10.68 7.96
N TYR A 30 -1.91 -10.66 6.70
CA TYR A 30 -2.62 -11.79 6.08
C TYR A 30 -1.82 -13.10 6.17
N ARG A 31 -0.54 -13.09 5.78
CA ARG A 31 0.31 -14.28 5.86
C ARG A 31 0.48 -14.79 7.29
N LYS A 32 0.54 -13.90 8.27
CA LYS A 32 0.62 -14.26 9.69
C LYS A 32 -0.67 -14.92 10.16
N CYS A 33 -1.83 -14.30 9.91
CA CYS A 33 -3.13 -14.86 10.27
C CYS A 33 -3.38 -16.22 9.60
N ALA A 34 -3.05 -16.35 8.31
CA ALA A 34 -3.20 -17.61 7.57
C ALA A 34 -2.34 -18.75 8.15
N LYS A 35 -1.14 -18.44 8.66
CA LYS A 35 -0.27 -19.42 9.33
C LYS A 35 -0.83 -19.83 10.69
N GLU A 36 -1.39 -18.89 11.45
CA GLU A 36 -1.94 -19.15 12.78
C GLU A 36 -3.26 -19.95 12.75
N VAL A 37 -4.00 -19.84 11.65
CA VAL A 37 -5.31 -20.48 11.43
C VAL A 37 -5.18 -21.85 10.73
N HIS A 38 -3.99 -22.27 10.31
CA HIS A 38 -3.82 -23.53 9.58
C HIS A 38 -4.37 -24.71 10.40
N PRO A 39 -5.28 -25.54 9.83
CA PRO A 39 -5.96 -26.61 10.57
C PRO A 39 -5.02 -27.63 11.22
N ASP A 40 -3.80 -27.82 10.66
CA ASP A 40 -2.77 -28.68 11.26
C ASP A 40 -2.17 -28.12 12.57
N LEU A 41 -2.40 -26.84 12.87
CA LEU A 41 -1.95 -26.15 14.09
C LEU A 41 -3.10 -25.91 15.09
N ALA A 42 -4.25 -26.57 14.88
CA ALA A 42 -5.41 -26.41 15.75
C ALA A 42 -5.10 -26.88 17.17
N VAL A 43 -4.83 -25.92 18.06
CA VAL A 43 -4.67 -26.15 19.49
C VAL A 43 -6.07 -26.28 20.12
N PRO A 44 -6.35 -27.35 20.89
CA PRO A 44 -7.63 -27.50 21.59
C PRO A 44 -7.92 -26.28 22.49
N GLY A 45 -9.08 -25.66 22.32
CA GLY A 45 -9.55 -24.54 23.15
C GLY A 45 -9.25 -23.13 22.63
N LYS A 46 -8.58 -22.98 21.48
CA LYS A 46 -8.43 -21.68 20.82
C LYS A 46 -9.57 -21.47 19.80
N PRO A 47 -10.31 -20.34 19.84
CA PRO A 47 -11.22 -20.00 18.76
C PRO A 47 -10.41 -19.79 17.49
N VAL A 48 -10.53 -20.71 16.54
CA VAL A 48 -9.88 -20.59 15.24
C VAL A 48 -10.82 -19.77 14.37
N THR A 49 -10.43 -18.53 14.06
CA THR A 49 -11.10 -17.74 13.03
C THR A 49 -11.06 -18.53 11.72
N PRO A 50 -12.19 -18.79 11.04
CA PRO A 50 -12.17 -19.53 9.79
C PRO A 50 -11.25 -18.86 8.75
N MET A 51 -10.44 -19.65 8.05
CA MET A 51 -9.59 -19.15 6.95
C MET A 51 -10.39 -18.36 5.91
N GLN A 52 -11.67 -18.71 5.73
CA GLN A 52 -12.61 -17.99 4.87
C GLN A 52 -12.80 -16.52 5.28
N GLU A 53 -12.86 -16.23 6.58
CA GLU A 53 -13.01 -14.86 7.08
C GLU A 53 -11.73 -14.05 6.89
N ILE A 54 -10.57 -14.67 7.12
CA ILE A 54 -9.25 -14.05 6.86
C ILE A 54 -9.11 -13.70 5.37
N ASN A 55 -9.51 -14.61 4.48
CA ASN A 55 -9.51 -14.38 3.03
C ASN A 55 -10.46 -13.25 2.64
N ALA A 56 -11.67 -13.22 3.20
CA ALA A 56 -12.66 -12.18 2.93
C ALA A 56 -12.19 -10.79 3.39
N ALA A 57 -11.58 -10.69 4.58
CA ALA A 57 -11.01 -9.44 5.07
C ALA A 57 -9.86 -8.94 4.19
N TYR A 58 -8.96 -9.83 3.79
CA TYR A 58 -7.86 -9.48 2.88
C TYR A 58 -8.39 -8.96 1.54
N ALA A 59 -9.41 -9.60 0.96
CA ALA A 59 -10.03 -9.16 -0.29
C ALA A 59 -10.62 -7.74 -0.21
N VAL A 60 -11.30 -7.41 0.89
CA VAL A 60 -11.85 -6.05 1.12
C VAL A 60 -10.76 -4.99 1.15
N LEU A 61 -9.64 -5.25 1.84
CA LEU A 61 -8.52 -4.31 1.88
C LEU A 61 -7.83 -4.19 0.52
N LEU A 62 -7.70 -5.31 -0.20
CA LEU A 62 -7.12 -5.32 -1.54
C LEU A 62 -7.95 -4.50 -2.51
N GLU A 63 -9.27 -4.69 -2.51
CA GLU A 63 -10.22 -3.92 -3.31
C GLU A 63 -10.12 -2.43 -3.00
N TYR A 64 -10.08 -2.07 -1.71
CA TYR A 64 -9.96 -0.68 -1.28
C TYR A 64 -8.67 -0.01 -1.74
N CYS A 65 -7.54 -0.73 -1.67
CA CYS A 65 -6.23 -0.19 -2.02
C CYS A 65 -5.94 -0.21 -3.53
N LEU A 66 -6.35 -1.25 -4.25
CA LEU A 66 -5.96 -1.48 -5.65
C LEU A 66 -6.97 -0.95 -6.68
N ASN A 67 -8.22 -0.69 -6.31
CA ASN A 67 -9.19 -0.12 -7.26
C ASN A 67 -9.00 1.38 -7.52
N ARG A 68 -7.92 1.97 -7.00
CA ARG A 68 -7.54 3.35 -7.33
C ARG A 68 -6.76 3.35 -8.64
N ARG A 69 -7.23 4.11 -9.63
CA ARG A 69 -6.45 4.35 -10.86
C ARG A 69 -5.20 5.14 -10.48
N LEU A 70 -4.04 4.55 -10.75
CA LEU A 70 -2.76 5.23 -10.60
C LEU A 70 -2.34 5.77 -11.97
N PRO A 71 -1.85 7.02 -12.05
CA PRO A 71 -1.23 7.50 -13.28
C PRO A 71 -0.02 6.61 -13.59
N LEU A 72 0.02 6.05 -14.79
CA LEU A 72 1.13 5.23 -15.30
C LEU A 72 2.07 6.03 -16.22
N LEU A 73 1.75 7.32 -16.41
CA LEU A 73 2.59 8.28 -17.08
C LEU A 73 3.00 9.34 -16.05
N PRO A 74 4.24 9.86 -16.14
CA PRO A 74 4.57 11.09 -15.43
C PRO A 74 3.58 12.19 -15.87
N PRO A 75 3.29 13.17 -15.00
CA PRO A 75 2.49 14.31 -15.43
C PRO A 75 3.12 14.91 -16.70
N GLU A 76 2.31 15.15 -17.74
CA GLU A 76 2.79 15.65 -19.05
C GLU A 76 3.48 17.03 -18.94
N SER A 77 3.31 17.68 -17.81
CA SER A 77 4.10 18.83 -17.35
C SER A 77 4.91 18.32 -16.16
N GLY A 78 6.24 18.42 -16.21
CA GLY A 78 7.17 17.85 -15.22
C GLY A 78 7.06 18.45 -13.82
N ASP A 79 5.89 18.37 -13.20
CA ASP A 79 5.61 18.97 -11.90
C ASP A 79 5.52 17.94 -10.78
N GLU A 80 5.50 16.63 -11.05
CA GLU A 80 5.54 15.64 -9.97
C GLU A 80 6.38 14.42 -10.35
N ALA A 81 7.57 14.32 -9.72
CA ALA A 81 8.48 13.17 -9.63
C ALA A 81 9.79 13.16 -10.46
N MET A 82 10.42 14.32 -10.69
CA MET A 82 11.89 14.34 -10.74
C MET A 82 12.44 14.52 -9.32
N ASP A 83 13.63 13.98 -9.03
CA ASP A 83 14.45 14.51 -7.95
C ASP A 83 14.57 16.02 -8.21
N PRO A 84 14.24 16.91 -7.26
CA PRO A 84 14.26 18.36 -7.49
C PRO A 84 15.55 18.89 -8.14
N GLU A 85 16.68 18.21 -7.91
CA GLU A 85 17.98 18.59 -8.46
C GLU A 85 18.12 18.21 -9.94
N ASP A 86 17.68 17.00 -10.33
CA ASP A 86 17.61 16.58 -11.74
C ASP A 86 16.61 17.45 -12.51
N TRP A 87 15.45 17.73 -11.87
CA TRP A 87 14.59 18.91 -12.05
C TRP A 87 15.21 20.06 -12.83
N TRP A 88 16.07 20.67 -12.02
CA TRP A 88 16.67 21.97 -12.22
C TRP A 88 17.82 21.89 -13.22
N PHE A 89 18.57 20.79 -13.20
CA PHE A 89 19.70 20.59 -14.08
C PHE A 89 19.28 20.36 -15.55
N ASP A 90 18.25 19.55 -15.80
CA ASP A 90 17.74 19.29 -17.16
C ASP A 90 17.21 20.58 -17.82
N ARG A 91 16.61 21.47 -17.02
CA ARG A 91 15.96 22.68 -17.52
C ARG A 91 16.88 23.90 -17.66
N PHE A 92 17.88 24.05 -16.78
CA PHE A 92 18.74 25.25 -16.68
C PHE A 92 20.25 24.97 -16.67
N GLY A 93 20.67 23.70 -16.68
CA GLY A 93 22.09 23.31 -16.61
C GLY A 93 22.91 23.72 -17.84
N GLU A 94 22.25 23.92 -18.98
CA GLU A 94 22.88 24.38 -20.23
C GLU A 94 22.71 25.89 -20.50
N ASP A 95 22.07 26.65 -19.60
CA ASP A 95 21.94 28.11 -19.77
C ASP A 95 23.29 28.81 -19.49
N PRO A 96 23.82 29.68 -20.36
CA PRO A 96 25.12 30.33 -20.17
C PRO A 96 25.24 31.18 -18.89
N LEU A 97 24.14 31.62 -18.28
CA LEU A 97 24.15 32.36 -17.01
C LEU A 97 24.36 31.46 -15.79
N TRP A 98 23.96 30.20 -15.85
CA TRP A 98 23.87 29.30 -14.69
C TRP A 98 24.54 27.94 -14.89
N GLY A 99 24.86 27.58 -16.13
CA GLY A 99 25.64 26.42 -16.54
C GLY A 99 27.12 26.68 -16.27
N ARG A 100 27.71 25.87 -15.40
CA ARG A 100 29.15 25.91 -15.11
C ARG A 100 29.94 25.82 -16.41
N THR A 101 30.60 26.90 -16.77
CA THR A 101 31.64 26.90 -17.81
C THR A 101 32.77 25.99 -17.31
N ARG A 102 32.76 24.73 -17.74
CA ARG A 102 33.92 23.84 -17.62
C ARG A 102 34.81 24.11 -18.82
N SER A 103 35.78 25.00 -18.66
CA SER A 103 37.01 25.06 -19.46
C SER A 103 38.13 24.37 -18.70
#